data_AF-A0A2V5TAC4-F1
#
_entry.id   AF-A0A2V5TAC4-F1
#
_cell.length_a   1.000
_cell.length_b   1.000
_cell.length_c   1.000
_cell.angle_alpha   90.00
_cell.angle_beta   90.00
_cell.angle_gamma   90.00
#
_symmetry.space_group_name_H-M   'P 1'
#
loop_
_entity.id
_entity.type
_entity.pdbx_description
1 polymer ?
#
loop_
_entity_poly.entity_id
_entity_poly.type
_entity_poly.pdbx_seq_one_letter_code
_entity_poly.pdbx_strand_id
1 'polypeptide(L)'
;MSRESSGTSWVPDSTPMYGKMFMFGDDMLMLHGAMFPRYTNVSSRRGDDRIDAPNWFMGMYSHPFGESAQLGGRLMMSLDPLTEGGRGYPLLFQTGESWHDQPLHDRQHPHDLFDELSISYSQKFDAGLSA
;
A
#
# COMPACT_ATOMS: atom_id res chain seq x y z
N MET A 1 11.89 -12.38 -11.59
CA MET A 1 12.79 -11.22 -11.33
C MET A 1 12.75 -10.94 -9.83
N SER A 2 13.83 -10.46 -9.20
CA SER A 2 13.90 -10.29 -7.73
C SER A 2 13.67 -8.84 -7.25
N ARG A 3 13.28 -7.93 -8.15
CA ARG A 3 13.14 -6.49 -7.88
C ARG A 3 11.88 -5.92 -8.54
N GLU A 4 10.73 -6.46 -8.19
CA GLU A 4 9.45 -5.84 -8.54
C GLU A 4 9.13 -4.77 -7.48
N SER A 5 9.51 -3.53 -7.75
CA SER A 5 9.17 -2.34 -6.95
C SER A 5 8.31 -1.39 -7.79
N SER A 6 7.76 -0.31 -7.21
CA SER A 6 7.14 0.74 -8.04
C SER A 6 8.22 1.28 -9.00
N GLY A 7 7.95 1.40 -10.30
CA GLY A 7 8.99 1.49 -11.36
C GLY A 7 10.07 2.57 -11.24
N THR A 8 9.97 3.50 -10.29
CA THR A 8 11.00 4.52 -9.96
C THR A 8 11.68 4.31 -8.61
N SER A 9 11.28 3.32 -7.81
CA SER A 9 11.81 3.10 -6.47
C SER A 9 13.00 2.13 -6.49
N TRP A 10 14.07 2.52 -5.80
CA TRP A 10 15.26 1.70 -5.58
C TRP A 10 15.35 1.37 -4.10
N VAL A 11 15.22 0.10 -3.76
CA VAL A 11 15.29 -0.40 -2.39
C VAL A 11 16.56 -1.25 -2.23
N PRO A 12 17.47 -0.90 -1.31
CA PRO A 12 18.65 -1.73 -1.02
C PRO A 12 18.26 -3.14 -0.59
N ASP A 13 19.07 -4.13 -0.94
CA ASP A 13 18.81 -5.55 -0.61
C ASP A 13 18.82 -5.81 0.90
N SER A 14 19.46 -4.93 1.67
CA SER A 14 19.47 -4.97 3.13
C SER A 14 18.18 -4.43 3.77
N THR A 15 17.25 -3.88 2.98
CA THR A 15 16.00 -3.35 3.51
C THR A 15 15.13 -4.51 3.98
N PRO A 16 14.75 -4.56 5.27
CA PRO A 16 13.88 -5.61 5.74
C PRO A 16 12.48 -5.44 5.11
N MET A 17 11.97 -6.50 4.49
CA MET A 17 10.59 -6.59 4.05
C MET A 17 9.78 -7.33 5.10
N TYR A 18 8.94 -6.62 5.86
CA TYR A 18 8.11 -7.19 6.93
C TYR A 18 6.81 -7.84 6.40
N GLY A 19 6.89 -8.46 5.23
CA GLY A 19 5.82 -9.25 4.61
C GLY A 19 6.06 -10.74 4.80
N LYS A 20 4.98 -11.53 4.89
CA LYS A 20 5.07 -12.99 4.92
C LYS A 20 5.00 -13.53 3.50
N MET A 21 6.07 -14.19 3.07
CA MET A 21 6.15 -14.84 1.77
C MET A 21 5.77 -16.32 1.90
N PHE A 22 4.90 -16.77 1.01
CA PHE A 22 4.48 -18.16 0.84
C PHE A 22 4.86 -18.63 -0.55
N MET A 23 5.49 -19.80 -0.63
CA MET A 23 5.83 -20.45 -1.89
C MET A 23 4.91 -21.65 -2.12
N PHE A 24 4.31 -21.73 -3.30
CA PHE A 24 3.47 -22.86 -3.71
C PHE A 24 4.02 -23.44 -5.02
N GLY A 25 5.07 -24.26 -4.93
CA GLY A 25 5.84 -24.63 -6.10
C GLY A 25 6.57 -23.41 -6.66
N ASP A 26 6.29 -23.05 -7.90
CA ASP A 26 6.88 -21.89 -8.58
C ASP A 26 6.17 -20.56 -8.26
N ASP A 27 4.97 -20.65 -7.66
CA ASP A 27 4.19 -19.49 -7.26
C ASP A 27 4.70 -18.84 -5.98
N MET A 28 4.61 -17.51 -5.93
CA MET A 28 4.88 -16.72 -4.74
C MET A 28 3.67 -15.86 -4.39
N LEU A 29 3.24 -15.93 -3.13
CA LEU A 29 2.30 -15.00 -2.53
C LEU A 29 2.97 -14.27 -1.36
N MET A 30 3.04 -12.95 -1.42
CA MET A 30 3.46 -12.12 -0.31
C MET A 30 2.24 -11.39 0.25
N LEU A 31 2.06 -11.54 1.56
CA LEU A 31 1.08 -10.78 2.33
C LEU A 31 1.83 -9.80 3.23
N HIS A 32 1.48 -8.52 3.15
CA HIS A 32 2.07 -7.47 3.96
C HIS A 32 0.99 -6.54 4.43
N GLY A 33 1.00 -6.16 5.70
CA GLY A 33 -0.06 -5.34 6.26
C GLY A 33 0.31 -4.85 7.63
N ALA A 34 -0.37 -3.80 8.06
CA ALA A 34 -0.29 -3.29 9.41
C ALA A 34 -1.62 -2.66 9.83
N MET A 35 -1.84 -2.63 11.14
CA MET A 35 -2.96 -1.96 11.77
C MET A 35 -2.47 -1.29 13.04
N PHE A 36 -2.86 -0.04 13.25
CA PHE A 36 -2.39 0.78 14.36
C PHE A 36 -3.57 1.26 15.22
N PRO A 37 -4.20 0.38 16.02
CA PRO A 37 -5.27 0.79 16.92
C PRO A 37 -4.69 1.75 17.96
N ARG A 38 -5.27 2.94 18.06
CA ARG A 38 -4.79 3.98 18.98
C ARG A 38 -5.91 4.90 19.47
N TYR A 39 -5.63 5.54 20.60
CA TYR A 39 -6.39 6.68 21.08
C TYR A 39 -5.51 7.92 21.00
N THR A 40 -5.99 8.92 20.28
CA THR A 40 -5.34 10.22 20.11
C THR A 40 -6.05 11.22 21.01
N ASN A 41 -5.29 11.99 21.78
CA ASN A 41 -5.81 13.14 22.52
C ASN A 41 -4.92 14.35 22.26
N VAL A 42 -5.42 15.29 21.45
CA VAL A 42 -4.72 16.53 21.14
C VAL A 42 -5.49 17.69 21.76
N SER A 43 -5.18 18.02 23.01
CA SER A 43 -5.81 19.10 23.77
C SER A 43 -5.39 20.50 23.28
N SER A 44 -5.85 20.92 22.09
CA SER A 44 -5.63 22.26 21.53
C SER A 44 -6.83 22.72 20.70
N ARG A 45 -6.91 24.02 20.37
CA ARG A 45 -7.98 24.56 19.50
C ARG A 45 -8.05 23.94 18.10
N ARG A 46 -6.94 23.37 17.62
CA ARG A 46 -6.80 22.72 16.31
C ARG A 46 -6.80 21.20 16.40
N GLY A 47 -6.77 20.66 17.62
CA GLY A 47 -6.73 19.23 17.87
C GLY A 47 -8.12 18.62 17.99
N ASP A 48 -8.14 17.31 18.20
CA ASP A 48 -9.33 16.49 18.35
C ASP A 48 -8.93 15.27 19.21
N ASP A 49 -9.90 14.55 19.74
CA ASP A 49 -9.67 13.30 20.47
C ASP A 49 -10.48 12.16 19.87
N ARG A 50 -9.80 11.05 19.58
CA ARG A 50 -10.38 10.00 18.75
C ARG A 50 -9.75 8.63 19.01
N ILE A 51 -10.58 7.60 19.01
CA ILE A 51 -10.14 6.22 18.81
C ILE A 51 -10.14 5.98 17.30
N ASP A 52 -8.98 5.62 16.76
CA ASP A 52 -8.78 5.34 15.35
C ASP A 52 -7.88 4.10 15.18
N ALA A 53 -7.92 3.50 13.99
CA ALA A 53 -7.11 2.33 13.67
C ALA A 53 -6.66 2.33 12.21
N PRO A 54 -5.78 3.29 11.82
CA PRO A 54 -5.24 3.33 10.47
C PRO A 54 -4.63 1.98 10.11
N ASN A 55 -4.96 1.50 8.93
CA ASN A 55 -4.57 0.17 8.51
C ASN A 55 -4.38 0.10 7.00
N TRP A 56 -3.62 -0.90 6.58
CA TRP A 56 -3.45 -1.25 5.18
C TRP A 56 -3.11 -2.73 5.07
N PHE A 57 -3.53 -3.33 3.96
CA PHE A 57 -3.27 -4.71 3.62
C PHE A 57 -2.87 -4.78 2.14
N MET A 58 -1.76 -5.45 1.89
CA MET A 58 -1.17 -5.66 0.59
C MET A 58 -1.02 -7.15 0.31
N GLY A 59 -1.50 -7.56 -0.85
CA GLY A 59 -1.27 -8.89 -1.41
C GLY A 59 -0.52 -8.76 -2.74
N MET A 60 0.58 -9.50 -2.86
CA MET A 60 1.33 -9.61 -4.11
C MET A 60 1.44 -11.07 -4.51
N TYR A 61 0.93 -11.40 -5.68
CA TYR A 61 1.02 -12.73 -6.26
C TYR A 61 1.94 -12.69 -7.49
N SER A 62 2.73 -13.74 -7.65
CA SER A 62 3.60 -13.90 -8.81
C SER A 62 3.66 -15.35 -9.26
N HIS A 63 3.47 -15.55 -10.56
CA HIS A 63 3.49 -16.85 -11.21
C HIS A 63 4.42 -16.82 -12.43
N PRO A 64 5.48 -17.65 -12.47
CA PRO A 64 6.25 -17.85 -13.68
C PRO A 64 5.39 -18.46 -14.78
N PHE A 65 5.36 -17.84 -15.96
CA PHE A 65 4.60 -18.31 -17.11
C PHE A 65 5.58 -18.75 -18.22
N GLY A 66 5.95 -20.02 -18.18
CA GLY A 66 7.04 -20.56 -19.01
C GLY A 66 8.43 -20.09 -18.55
N GLU A 67 9.42 -20.16 -19.44
CA GLU A 67 10.82 -19.86 -19.09
C GLU A 67 11.18 -18.37 -19.14
N SER A 68 10.42 -17.58 -19.90
CA SER A 68 10.72 -16.17 -20.18
C SER A 68 9.72 -15.17 -19.62
N ALA A 69 8.55 -15.62 -19.15
CA ALA A 69 7.47 -14.75 -18.71
C ALA A 69 7.08 -14.90 -17.24
N GLN A 70 6.39 -13.90 -16.71
CA GLN A 70 5.85 -13.88 -15.36
C GLN A 70 4.53 -13.11 -15.34
N LEU A 71 3.51 -13.70 -14.71
CA LEU A 71 2.28 -13.01 -14.33
C LEU A 71 2.42 -12.45 -12.92
N GLY A 72 1.91 -11.24 -12.71
CA GLY A 72 1.86 -10.58 -11.41
C GLY A 72 0.44 -10.12 -11.09
N GLY A 73 0.08 -10.17 -9.82
CA GLY A 73 -1.14 -9.57 -9.29
C GLY A 73 -0.81 -8.77 -8.05
N ARG A 74 -1.35 -7.56 -7.92
CA ARG A 74 -1.17 -6.74 -6.72
C ARG A 74 -2.50 -6.15 -6.28
N LEU A 75 -2.71 -6.16 -4.97
CA LEU A 75 -3.88 -5.62 -4.30
C LEU A 75 -3.38 -4.82 -3.10
N MET A 76 -3.86 -3.59 -2.95
CA MET A 76 -3.71 -2.79 -1.74
C MET A 76 -5.10 -2.31 -1.31
N MET A 77 -5.45 -2.59 -0.06
CA MET A 77 -6.75 -2.27 0.52
C MET A 77 -6.60 -1.70 1.92
N SER A 78 -7.61 -0.94 2.34
CA SER A 78 -7.73 -0.44 3.70
C SER A 78 -9.18 -0.51 4.21
N LEU A 79 -9.31 -0.69 5.51
CA LEU A 79 -10.59 -0.55 6.23
C LEU A 79 -10.78 0.86 6.82
N ASP A 80 -9.86 1.79 6.54
CA ASP A 80 -9.93 3.18 7.00
C ASP A 80 -11.28 3.87 6.65
N PRO A 81 -11.93 3.64 5.48
CA PRO A 81 -13.24 4.24 5.23
C PRO A 81 -14.32 3.82 6.23
N LEU A 82 -14.20 2.63 6.83
CA LEU A 82 -15.13 2.09 7.82
C LEU A 82 -14.81 2.56 9.25
N THR A 83 -13.52 2.73 9.59
CA THR A 83 -13.08 3.10 10.95
C THR A 83 -12.91 4.61 11.12
N GLU A 84 -12.42 5.29 10.09
CA GLU A 84 -12.05 6.71 10.11
C GLU A 84 -13.13 7.61 9.51
N GLY A 85 -13.96 7.07 8.61
CA GLY A 85 -14.88 7.85 7.80
C GLY A 85 -14.15 8.88 6.93
N GLY A 86 -14.89 9.65 6.12
CA GLY A 86 -14.24 10.46 5.08
C GLY A 86 -13.44 11.68 5.55
N ARG A 87 -13.70 12.20 6.76
CA ARG A 87 -12.92 13.33 7.32
C ARG A 87 -11.57 12.88 7.89
N GLY A 88 -11.30 11.58 7.93
CA GLY A 88 -10.04 11.02 8.42
C GLY A 88 -9.76 11.25 9.90
N TYR A 89 -8.53 10.98 10.33
CA TYR A 89 -8.14 11.00 11.75
C TYR A 89 -7.31 12.23 12.13
N PRO A 90 -7.32 12.64 13.41
CA PRO A 90 -6.58 13.80 13.88
C PRO A 90 -5.06 13.61 13.73
N LEU A 91 -4.40 14.55 13.06
CA LEU A 91 -2.95 14.57 12.92
C LEU A 91 -2.49 16.01 12.67
N LEU A 92 -2.05 16.68 13.74
CA LEU A 92 -1.68 18.10 13.70
C LEU A 92 -0.63 18.39 12.63
N PHE A 93 -0.72 19.59 12.05
CA PHE A 93 0.16 20.11 10.98
C PHE A 93 0.00 19.41 9.64
N GLN A 94 -0.82 18.37 9.56
CA GLN A 94 -1.05 17.71 8.32
C GLN A 94 -2.06 18.44 7.46
N THR A 95 -1.75 18.49 6.17
CA THR A 95 -2.56 19.15 5.15
C THR A 95 -2.47 18.35 3.86
N GLY A 96 -3.57 18.23 3.15
CA GLY A 96 -3.62 17.50 1.89
C GLY A 96 -4.99 16.88 1.68
N GLU A 97 -5.31 16.62 0.41
CA GLU A 97 -6.58 16.04 -0.03
C GLU A 97 -7.81 16.83 0.45
N SER A 98 -9.00 16.36 0.10
CA SER A 98 -10.26 17.01 0.42
C SER A 98 -11.31 15.99 0.83
N TRP A 99 -12.25 16.45 1.64
CA TRP A 99 -13.46 15.71 1.98
C TRP A 99 -14.67 16.60 1.73
N HIS A 100 -15.59 16.19 0.86
CA HIS A 100 -16.70 17.02 0.39
C HIS A 100 -16.26 18.41 -0.07
N ASP A 101 -15.23 18.46 -0.94
CA ASP A 101 -14.62 19.69 -1.47
C ASP A 101 -14.02 20.64 -0.41
N GLN A 102 -13.91 20.19 0.85
CA GLN A 102 -13.24 20.92 1.91
C GLN A 102 -11.84 20.35 2.13
N PRO A 103 -10.78 21.17 2.06
CA PRO A 103 -9.42 20.72 2.38
C PRO A 103 -9.34 20.15 3.79
N LEU A 104 -8.61 19.05 3.96
CA LEU A 104 -8.30 18.55 5.29
C LEU A 104 -7.14 19.36 5.88
N HIS A 105 -7.37 19.88 7.09
CA HIS A 105 -6.37 20.55 7.92
C HIS A 105 -6.31 19.85 9.27
N ASP A 106 -5.09 19.62 9.76
CA ASP A 106 -4.80 18.93 11.03
C ASP A 106 -5.38 17.51 11.08
N ARG A 107 -5.56 16.89 9.90
CA ARG A 107 -6.10 15.54 9.73
C ARG A 107 -5.41 14.84 8.56
N GLN A 108 -5.34 13.51 8.61
CA GLN A 108 -4.94 12.65 7.50
C GLN A 108 -6.16 12.12 6.78
N HIS A 109 -6.18 12.17 5.44
CA HIS A 109 -7.19 11.44 4.68
C HIS A 109 -7.04 9.93 4.93
N PRO A 110 -8.15 9.19 5.14
CA PRO A 110 -8.11 7.74 5.18
C PRO A 110 -7.59 7.17 3.87
N HIS A 111 -6.99 5.98 3.89
CA HIS A 111 -6.81 5.24 2.64
C HIS A 111 -8.17 4.89 2.00
N ASP A 112 -8.20 4.71 0.69
CA ASP A 112 -9.39 4.20 0.01
C ASP A 112 -9.60 2.72 0.35
N LEU A 113 -10.81 2.21 0.14
CA LEU A 113 -11.06 0.76 0.33
C LEU A 113 -10.16 -0.08 -0.57
N PHE A 114 -9.88 0.42 -1.78
CA PHE A 114 -8.98 -0.16 -2.77
C PHE A 114 -8.00 0.91 -3.26
N ASP A 115 -6.84 1.01 -2.62
CA ASP A 115 -5.76 1.89 -3.06
C ASP A 115 -5.10 1.36 -4.34
N GLU A 116 -5.10 0.04 -4.53
CA GLU A 116 -4.55 -0.59 -5.72
C GLU A 116 -5.22 -1.91 -6.07
N LEU A 117 -5.51 -2.11 -7.35
CA LEU A 117 -5.82 -3.41 -7.95
C LEU A 117 -5.14 -3.48 -9.32
N SER A 118 -4.20 -4.40 -9.50
CA SER A 118 -3.47 -4.53 -10.75
C SER A 118 -3.12 -5.96 -11.11
N ILE A 119 -3.01 -6.20 -12.41
CA ILE A 119 -2.48 -7.42 -13.00
C ILE A 119 -1.37 -7.00 -13.97
N SER A 120 -0.26 -7.73 -13.96
CA SER A 120 0.88 -7.48 -14.84
C SER A 120 1.31 -8.77 -15.57
N TYR A 121 1.93 -8.57 -16.73
CA TYR A 121 2.63 -9.60 -17.49
C TYR A 121 4.01 -9.04 -17.87
N SER A 122 5.05 -9.71 -17.41
CA SER A 122 6.44 -9.34 -17.65
C SER A 122 7.10 -10.41 -18.51
N GLN A 123 7.67 -10.02 -19.65
CA GLN A 123 8.35 -10.92 -20.58
C GLN A 123 9.81 -10.49 -20.75
N LYS A 124 10.74 -11.43 -20.62
CA LYS A 124 12.14 -11.20 -20.97
C LYS A 124 12.28 -11.19 -22.49
N PHE A 125 12.87 -10.13 -23.01
CA PHE A 125 13.26 -10.01 -24.41
C PHE A 125 14.75 -10.34 -24.59
N ASP A 126 15.11 -10.81 -25.78
CA ASP A 126 16.50 -11.14 -26.10
C ASP A 126 17.34 -9.86 -26.30
N ALA A 127 18.67 -9.96 -26.14
CA ALA A 127 19.58 -8.82 -26.17
C ALA A 127 19.56 -8.03 -27.50
N GLY A 128 19.11 -8.66 -28.59
CA GLY A 128 18.99 -8.04 -29.91
C GLY A 128 17.79 -7.09 -30.10
N LEU A 129 16.96 -6.88 -29.07
CA LEU A 129 15.77 -5.99 -29.14
C LEU A 129 16.04 -4.54 -28.72
N SER A 130 17.27 -4.19 -28.35
CA SER A 130 17.67 -2.78 -28.22
C SER A 130 17.87 -2.20 -29.63
N ALA A 131 16.93 -1.37 -30.09
CA ALA A 131 17.14 -0.49 -31.24
C ALA A 131 18.21 0.58 -30.94
#